data_AF-A0A7V2AMC3-F1
#
_entry.id   AF-A0A7V2AMC3-F1
#
_cell.length_a   1.000
_cell.length_b   1.000
_cell.length_c   1.000
_cell.angle_alpha   90.00
_cell.angle_beta   90.00
_cell.angle_gamma   90.00
#
_symmetry.space_group_name_H-M   'P 1'
#
loop_
_entity.id
_entity.type
_entity.pdbx_description
1 polymer ?
#
loop_
_entity_poly.entity_id
_entity_poly.type
_entity_poly.pdbx_seq_one_letter_code
_entity_poly.pdbx_strand_id
1 'polypeptide(L)'
;MVNHQTDLNSLSIAITGSGGAGVITAGNMLLEAAARAGLYGLFMRSSGPQIRGGEAAAMVRLGTGPVDAPGEEFHILIAIDWHNIDRFAIELPLSSDSLVIADPAQGDVPQVISASGARIVELPLKQMAKAIPKGRANMIALGALAKLIGLPADAVDGILEKVLKKRAAEALESSRAAIAAGAAAAGDIKFAYALSMPIAAPDKRWMISGNEATGMGAVRGGVRFVAAYPITPATEVLEWLSPALKKVGGALVQAEDELASINMIIGASYGGTPSLTATSGPGLALMLESIGLAVASEIPIVVVDVMRGGPSTGIPTKSEQSDLNIAVFGLHGDAPHIVVAPTSVADCLFASQWAVHLAEVLQVPAIVLSDQMLGQTRAIIDQPPDLAFVSRRVLAEAEISDYHRYALASGGVSPMTLPGRAGGQYTADGLEHNEFGDPSSQVTDHVAQLDKRSNKISEYDFGDHWAEIEGDGDLAVITWGSSTGVVREALRELSVKGRSIRLIAPRLLAPASPARMANALAGVERALVIELSHSGQFYHYLKGYFELPCPVASYCRAGPLPYRAAELVSQIENWSESPLS
;
A
#
# COMPACT_ATOMS: atom_id res chain seq x y z
N MET A 1 -45.74 -9.71 0.80
CA MET A 1 -44.93 -8.53 1.18
C MET A 1 -43.67 -8.59 0.34
N VAL A 2 -43.46 -7.60 -0.53
CA VAL A 2 -42.23 -7.50 -1.34
C VAL A 2 -41.08 -7.26 -0.35
N ASN A 3 -40.11 -8.17 -0.30
CA ASN A 3 -38.88 -7.97 0.46
C ASN A 3 -38.15 -6.78 -0.19
N HIS A 4 -38.29 -5.58 0.37
CA HIS A 4 -37.45 -4.45 -0.01
C HIS A 4 -36.08 -4.67 0.63
N GLN A 5 -35.09 -5.07 -0.18
CA GLN A 5 -33.69 -4.95 0.19
C GLN A 5 -33.27 -3.49 0.00
N THR A 6 -32.44 -2.99 0.89
CA THR A 6 -31.79 -1.68 0.76
C THR A 6 -30.65 -1.81 -0.25
N ASP A 7 -30.74 -1.08 -1.37
CA ASP A 7 -29.65 -0.99 -2.33
C ASP A 7 -28.53 -0.13 -1.75
N LEU A 8 -27.32 -0.70 -1.67
CA LEU A 8 -26.13 -0.02 -1.19
C LEU A 8 -25.16 0.29 -2.33
N ASN A 9 -24.41 1.39 -2.18
CA ASN A 9 -23.27 1.68 -3.04
C ASN A 9 -22.05 0.80 -2.73
N SER A 10 -21.96 0.29 -1.49
CA SER A 10 -20.92 -0.65 -1.08
C SER A 10 -21.38 -1.58 0.04
N LEU A 11 -20.80 -2.78 0.11
CA LEU A 11 -21.10 -3.82 1.07
C LEU A 11 -19.81 -4.44 1.64
N SER A 12 -19.61 -4.30 2.95
CA SER A 12 -18.54 -4.94 3.72
C SER A 12 -18.93 -6.33 4.24
N ILE A 13 -18.02 -7.30 4.09
CA ILE A 13 -18.14 -8.72 4.43
C ILE A 13 -16.90 -9.16 5.20
N ALA A 14 -17.08 -9.87 6.31
CA ALA A 14 -16.01 -10.51 7.06
C ALA A 14 -16.16 -12.03 7.02
N ILE A 15 -15.03 -12.72 6.89
CA ILE A 15 -14.92 -14.17 7.03
C ILE A 15 -13.88 -14.41 8.13
N THR A 16 -14.21 -15.18 9.16
CA THR A 16 -13.29 -15.48 10.26
C THR A 16 -13.05 -16.97 10.43
N GLY A 17 -11.90 -17.31 10.98
CA GLY A 17 -11.57 -18.66 11.40
C GLY A 17 -10.09 -18.86 11.69
N SER A 18 -9.73 -20.09 12.04
CA SER A 18 -8.37 -20.49 12.32
C SER A 18 -7.46 -20.49 11.08
N GLY A 19 -6.17 -20.27 11.29
CA GLY A 19 -5.12 -20.31 10.28
C GLY A 19 -5.05 -21.70 9.67
N GLY A 20 -5.40 -21.80 8.39
CA GLY A 20 -5.56 -23.07 7.66
C GLY A 20 -7.01 -23.43 7.34
N ALA A 21 -8.00 -22.76 7.94
CA ALA A 21 -9.43 -22.96 7.62
C ALA A 21 -9.82 -22.47 6.22
N GLY A 22 -8.92 -21.79 5.50
CA GLY A 22 -9.14 -21.32 4.14
C GLY A 22 -9.91 -19.99 4.04
N VAL A 23 -9.90 -19.20 5.12
CA VAL A 23 -10.54 -17.87 5.24
C VAL A 23 -10.01 -16.90 4.18
N ILE A 24 -8.68 -16.72 4.10
CA ILE A 24 -8.02 -15.84 3.13
C ILE A 24 -8.27 -16.31 1.69
N THR A 25 -8.38 -17.62 1.45
CA THR A 25 -8.72 -18.17 0.14
C THR A 25 -10.15 -17.83 -0.25
N ALA A 26 -11.11 -17.98 0.68
CA ALA A 26 -12.51 -17.63 0.41
C ALA A 26 -12.68 -16.13 0.14
N GLY A 27 -12.01 -15.26 0.91
CA GLY A 27 -12.03 -13.81 0.69
C GLY A 27 -11.50 -13.40 -0.69
N ASN A 28 -10.34 -13.95 -1.10
CA ASN A 28 -9.80 -13.71 -2.44
C ASN A 28 -10.74 -14.21 -3.56
N MET A 29 -11.30 -15.43 -3.42
CA MET A 29 -12.23 -15.96 -4.41
C MET A 29 -13.52 -15.12 -4.50
N LEU A 30 -13.99 -14.59 -3.38
CA LEU A 30 -15.12 -13.66 -3.35
C LEU A 30 -14.81 -12.36 -4.09
N LEU A 31 -13.62 -11.78 -3.86
CA LEU A 31 -13.17 -10.59 -4.58
C LEU A 31 -13.03 -10.86 -6.09
N GLU A 32 -12.44 -11.99 -6.48
CA GLU A 32 -12.35 -12.38 -7.89
C GLU A 32 -13.75 -12.52 -8.54
N ALA A 33 -14.73 -13.02 -7.79
CA ALA A 33 -16.11 -13.21 -8.28
C ALA A 33 -16.79 -11.88 -8.49
N ALA A 34 -16.60 -10.96 -7.54
CA ALA A 34 -17.04 -9.58 -7.67
C ALA A 34 -16.40 -8.88 -8.89
N ALA A 35 -15.10 -9.07 -9.12
CA ALA A 35 -14.41 -8.51 -10.29
C ALA A 35 -15.02 -9.00 -11.62
N ARG A 36 -15.33 -10.30 -11.72
CA ARG A 36 -16.02 -10.87 -12.90
C ARG A 36 -17.45 -10.35 -13.06
N ALA A 37 -18.12 -10.07 -11.95
CA ALA A 37 -19.44 -9.44 -11.94
C ALA A 37 -19.39 -7.92 -12.23
N GLY A 38 -18.21 -7.36 -12.52
CA GLY A 38 -18.06 -5.95 -12.86
C GLY A 38 -18.14 -5.01 -11.65
N LEU A 39 -17.93 -5.50 -10.42
CA LEU A 39 -17.85 -4.66 -9.22
C LEU A 39 -16.44 -4.10 -9.01
N TYR A 40 -16.34 -3.08 -8.18
CA TYR A 40 -15.10 -2.72 -7.48
C TYR A 40 -15.03 -3.48 -6.16
N GLY A 41 -13.85 -3.51 -5.56
CA GLY A 41 -13.73 -4.07 -4.24
C GLY A 41 -12.33 -3.99 -3.67
N LEU A 42 -12.28 -4.20 -2.37
CA LEU A 42 -11.09 -4.10 -1.55
C LEU A 42 -11.07 -5.32 -0.62
N PHE A 43 -9.95 -6.01 -0.57
CA PHE A 43 -9.72 -7.17 0.27
C PHE A 43 -8.53 -6.90 1.19
N MET A 44 -8.83 -6.87 2.49
CA MET A 44 -7.86 -6.82 3.56
C MET A 44 -7.84 -8.13 4.32
N ARG A 45 -6.69 -8.42 4.90
CA ARG A 45 -6.50 -9.58 5.77
C ARG A 45 -5.96 -9.15 7.10
N SER A 46 -6.35 -9.89 8.12
CA SER A 46 -5.81 -9.75 9.47
C SER A 46 -5.43 -11.14 9.94
N SER A 47 -4.21 -11.30 10.45
CA SER A 47 -3.74 -12.58 10.98
C SER A 47 -2.84 -12.34 12.18
N GLY A 48 -2.85 -13.31 13.09
CA GLY A 48 -1.84 -13.39 14.14
C GLY A 48 -0.42 -13.56 13.57
N PRO A 49 0.62 -13.39 14.41
CA PRO A 49 2.00 -13.59 14.00
C PRO A 49 2.36 -15.07 13.73
N GLN A 50 1.49 -16.01 14.11
CA GLN A 50 1.73 -17.45 13.95
C GLN A 50 1.44 -17.93 12.52
N ILE A 51 2.34 -18.75 11.97
CA ILE A 51 2.19 -19.33 10.62
C ILE A 51 1.03 -20.33 10.52
N ARG A 52 0.77 -21.12 11.58
CA ARG A 52 -0.33 -22.09 11.64
C ARG A 52 -1.05 -22.02 12.97
N GLY A 53 -2.36 -22.27 12.93
CA GLY A 53 -3.20 -22.37 14.12
C GLY A 53 -3.47 -21.06 14.84
N GLY A 54 -3.00 -19.91 14.33
CA GLY A 54 -3.41 -18.59 14.81
C GLY A 54 -4.76 -18.17 14.24
N GLU A 55 -5.26 -17.01 14.64
CA GLU A 55 -6.48 -16.41 14.11
C GLU A 55 -6.29 -15.78 12.72
N ALA A 56 -7.32 -15.84 11.87
CA ALA A 56 -7.35 -15.18 10.57
C ALA A 56 -8.73 -14.56 10.28
N ALA A 57 -8.71 -13.36 9.68
CA ALA A 57 -9.87 -12.68 9.16
C ALA A 57 -9.61 -12.22 7.72
N ALA A 58 -10.61 -12.43 6.86
CA ALA A 58 -10.69 -11.88 5.53
C ALA A 58 -11.81 -10.83 5.52
N MET A 59 -11.46 -9.59 5.20
CA MET A 59 -12.35 -8.43 5.20
C MET A 59 -12.47 -7.94 3.76
N VAL A 60 -13.65 -8.08 3.17
CA VAL A 60 -13.92 -7.75 1.77
C VAL A 60 -14.96 -6.65 1.74
N ARG A 61 -14.67 -5.51 1.12
CA ARG A 61 -15.67 -4.49 0.78
C ARG A 61 -15.87 -4.49 -0.72
N LEU A 62 -17.11 -4.62 -1.17
CA LEU A 62 -17.48 -4.60 -2.58
C LEU A 62 -18.28 -3.34 -2.88
N GLY A 63 -18.11 -2.74 -4.06
CA GLY A 63 -18.78 -1.50 -4.42
C GLY A 63 -19.22 -1.46 -5.88
N THR A 64 -20.26 -0.67 -6.15
CA THR A 64 -20.70 -0.37 -7.52
C THR A 64 -19.84 0.72 -8.18
N GLY A 65 -19.12 1.50 -7.37
CA GLY A 65 -18.05 2.43 -7.76
C GLY A 65 -16.75 2.18 -6.99
N PRO A 66 -15.67 2.94 -7.26
CA PRO A 66 -14.36 2.77 -6.60
C PRO A 66 -14.43 2.74 -5.08
N VAL A 67 -13.64 1.85 -4.45
CA VAL A 67 -13.56 1.66 -3.00
C VAL A 67 -12.10 1.68 -2.58
N ASP A 68 -11.71 2.70 -1.82
CA ASP A 68 -10.31 2.97 -1.46
C ASP A 68 -10.03 2.83 0.05
N ALA A 69 -11.05 2.49 0.84
CA ALA A 69 -10.96 2.40 2.29
C ALA A 69 -11.84 1.28 2.89
N PRO A 70 -11.52 0.80 4.10
CA PRO A 70 -12.40 -0.05 4.88
C PRO A 70 -13.76 0.64 5.13
N GLY A 71 -14.87 -0.09 5.07
CA GLY A 71 -16.20 0.49 5.37
C GLY A 71 -16.43 0.63 6.88
N GLU A 72 -17.40 1.44 7.30
CA GLU A 72 -17.67 1.71 8.73
C GLU A 72 -17.92 0.45 9.56
N GLU A 73 -18.76 -0.44 9.04
CA GLU A 73 -19.19 -1.68 9.69
C GLU A 73 -19.23 -2.84 8.69
N PHE A 74 -19.32 -4.07 9.20
CA PHE A 74 -19.54 -5.27 8.41
C PHE A 74 -21.03 -5.62 8.33
N HIS A 75 -21.58 -5.73 7.12
CA HIS A 75 -22.98 -6.11 6.90
C HIS A 75 -23.17 -7.62 7.08
N ILE A 76 -22.15 -8.42 6.76
CA ILE A 76 -22.14 -9.87 6.96
C ILE A 76 -20.84 -10.28 7.63
N LEU A 77 -20.92 -11.09 8.68
CA LEU A 77 -19.82 -11.88 9.20
C LEU A 77 -20.18 -13.37 9.06
N ILE A 78 -19.34 -14.16 8.39
CA ILE A 78 -19.44 -15.62 8.42
C ILE A 78 -18.24 -16.22 9.14
N ALA A 79 -18.51 -16.93 10.24
CA ALA A 79 -17.50 -17.58 11.04
C ALA A 79 -17.41 -19.07 10.67
N ILE A 80 -16.28 -19.47 10.06
CA ILE A 80 -15.95 -20.88 9.89
C ILE A 80 -15.64 -21.52 11.26
N ASP A 81 -14.96 -20.74 12.09
CA ASP A 81 -14.77 -20.96 13.52
C ASP A 81 -14.50 -19.63 14.24
N TRP A 82 -14.45 -19.67 15.57
CA TRP A 82 -14.31 -18.49 16.44
C TRP A 82 -12.89 -18.31 17.01
N HIS A 83 -11.89 -19.03 16.50
CA HIS A 83 -10.59 -19.12 17.15
C HIS A 83 -9.93 -17.74 17.37
N ASN A 84 -9.73 -17.38 18.66
CA ASN A 84 -9.25 -16.09 19.15
C ASN A 84 -9.89 -14.85 18.48
N ILE A 85 -11.18 -14.90 18.14
CA ILE A 85 -11.85 -13.79 17.45
C ILE A 85 -11.81 -12.47 18.25
N ASP A 86 -11.71 -12.54 19.58
CA ASP A 86 -11.60 -11.37 20.46
C ASP A 86 -10.42 -10.46 20.07
N ARG A 87 -9.35 -11.03 19.49
CA ARG A 87 -8.18 -10.27 19.03
C ARG A 87 -8.48 -9.36 17.83
N PHE A 88 -9.55 -9.63 17.09
CA PHE A 88 -9.96 -8.87 15.91
C PHE A 88 -11.28 -8.13 16.11
N ALA A 89 -11.93 -8.27 17.24
CA ALA A 89 -13.27 -7.72 17.44
C ALA A 89 -13.34 -6.21 17.13
N ILE A 90 -12.32 -5.45 17.52
CA ILE A 90 -12.26 -4.01 17.24
C ILE A 90 -12.04 -3.68 15.76
N GLU A 91 -11.43 -4.60 15.00
CA GLU A 91 -11.25 -4.49 13.54
C GLU A 91 -12.50 -4.92 12.77
N LEU A 92 -13.41 -5.63 13.43
CA LEU A 92 -14.65 -6.20 12.89
C LEU A 92 -15.88 -5.54 13.51
N PRO A 93 -16.08 -4.20 13.37
CA PRO A 93 -17.27 -3.54 13.88
C PRO A 93 -18.53 -4.12 13.24
N LEU A 94 -19.50 -4.45 14.09
CA LEU A 94 -20.81 -5.00 13.76
C LEU A 94 -21.87 -4.19 14.51
N SER A 95 -23.08 -4.13 13.96
CA SER A 95 -24.23 -3.46 14.58
C SER A 95 -25.47 -4.36 14.57
N SER A 96 -26.59 -3.84 15.06
CA SER A 96 -27.89 -4.51 14.99
C SER A 96 -28.36 -4.80 13.56
N ASP A 97 -27.81 -4.09 12.58
CA ASP A 97 -28.16 -4.28 11.18
C ASP A 97 -27.26 -5.33 10.48
N SER A 98 -26.24 -5.83 11.16
CA SER A 98 -25.36 -6.88 10.65
C SER A 98 -26.00 -8.28 10.72
N LEU A 99 -25.60 -9.15 9.78
CA LEU A 99 -25.91 -10.58 9.79
C LEU A 99 -24.67 -11.40 10.19
N VAL A 100 -24.77 -12.19 11.25
CA VAL A 100 -23.75 -13.15 11.66
C VAL A 100 -24.19 -14.56 11.28
N ILE A 101 -23.36 -15.27 10.53
CA ILE A 101 -23.57 -16.67 10.17
C ILE A 101 -22.55 -17.52 10.93
N ALA A 102 -23.05 -18.41 11.79
CA ALA A 102 -22.25 -19.23 12.68
C ALA A 102 -22.41 -20.72 12.36
N ASP A 103 -21.33 -21.50 12.43
CA ASP A 103 -21.42 -22.95 12.44
C ASP A 103 -21.76 -23.44 13.86
N PRO A 104 -22.94 -24.05 14.11
CA PRO A 104 -23.34 -24.53 15.44
C PRO A 104 -22.38 -25.58 16.01
N ALA A 105 -21.60 -26.26 15.17
CA ALA A 105 -20.57 -27.19 15.64
C ALA A 105 -19.36 -26.48 16.29
N GLN A 106 -19.30 -25.15 16.30
CA GLN A 106 -18.22 -24.35 16.89
C GLN A 106 -18.54 -23.79 18.28
N GLY A 107 -19.68 -24.20 18.85
CA GLY A 107 -20.14 -23.72 20.15
C GLY A 107 -20.83 -22.37 20.07
N ASP A 108 -21.09 -21.78 21.23
CA ASP A 108 -21.82 -20.52 21.35
C ASP A 108 -21.09 -19.38 20.66
N VAL A 109 -21.87 -18.43 20.12
CA VAL A 109 -21.32 -17.20 19.55
C VAL A 109 -20.63 -16.40 20.66
N PRO A 110 -19.34 -16.03 20.51
CA PRO A 110 -18.60 -15.29 21.52
C PRO A 110 -19.30 -14.00 21.93
N GLN A 111 -19.21 -13.65 23.22
CA GLN A 111 -19.87 -12.47 23.78
C GLN A 111 -19.50 -11.18 23.04
N VAL A 112 -18.25 -11.07 22.58
CA VAL A 112 -17.77 -9.90 21.83
C VAL A 112 -18.51 -9.69 20.51
N ILE A 113 -19.03 -10.77 19.91
CA ILE A 113 -19.81 -10.72 18.67
C ILE A 113 -21.30 -10.54 18.99
N SER A 114 -21.84 -11.30 19.94
CA SER A 114 -23.27 -11.21 20.28
C SER A 114 -23.67 -9.89 20.92
N ALA A 115 -22.73 -9.19 21.58
CA ALA A 115 -22.94 -7.85 22.12
C ALA A 115 -23.22 -6.77 21.06
N SER A 116 -22.90 -7.01 19.78
CA SER A 116 -23.22 -6.08 18.68
C SER A 116 -24.71 -5.92 18.41
N GLY A 117 -25.55 -6.85 18.89
CA GLY A 117 -26.97 -6.91 18.55
C GLY A 117 -27.25 -7.47 17.15
N ALA A 118 -26.22 -7.90 16.41
CA ALA A 118 -26.36 -8.48 15.09
C ALA A 118 -27.29 -9.70 15.07
N ARG A 119 -28.00 -9.88 13.96
CA ARG A 119 -28.86 -11.04 13.77
C ARG A 119 -28.00 -12.29 13.56
N ILE A 120 -28.10 -13.27 14.44
CA ILE A 120 -27.35 -14.54 14.34
C ILE A 120 -28.20 -15.58 13.62
N VAL A 121 -27.60 -16.26 12.64
CA VAL A 121 -28.16 -17.41 11.93
C VAL A 121 -27.16 -18.56 11.97
N GLU A 122 -27.67 -19.75 12.25
CA GLU A 122 -26.87 -20.97 12.23
C GLU A 122 -26.86 -21.59 10.82
N LEU A 123 -25.68 -21.97 10.36
CA LEU A 123 -25.49 -22.71 9.12
C LEU A 123 -24.42 -23.79 9.36
N PRO A 124 -24.74 -25.10 9.28
CA PRO A 124 -23.84 -26.17 9.70
C PRO A 124 -22.73 -26.46 8.67
N LEU A 125 -21.83 -25.49 8.46
CA LEU A 125 -20.79 -25.48 7.42
C LEU A 125 -19.94 -26.75 7.42
N LYS A 126 -19.44 -27.19 8.59
CA LYS A 126 -18.60 -28.39 8.73
C LYS A 126 -19.38 -29.68 8.47
N GLN A 127 -20.65 -29.75 8.87
CA GLN A 127 -21.48 -30.93 8.59
C GLN A 127 -21.77 -31.05 7.10
N MET A 128 -22.15 -29.94 6.46
CA MET A 128 -22.38 -29.87 5.01
C MET A 128 -21.11 -30.24 4.23
N ALA A 129 -19.96 -29.71 4.65
CA ALA A 129 -18.68 -30.05 4.04
C ALA A 129 -18.33 -31.55 4.18
N LYS A 130 -18.62 -32.18 5.33
CA LYS A 130 -18.39 -33.63 5.56
C LYS A 130 -19.29 -34.53 4.69
N ALA A 131 -20.48 -34.06 4.32
CA ALA A 131 -21.38 -34.79 3.43
C ALA A 131 -20.89 -34.83 1.97
N ILE A 132 -19.90 -34.00 1.63
CA ILE A 132 -19.33 -33.91 0.29
C ILE A 132 -17.92 -34.54 0.34
N PRO A 133 -17.59 -35.50 -0.55
CA PRO A 133 -16.24 -36.04 -0.64
C PRO A 133 -15.21 -34.91 -0.77
N LYS A 134 -14.21 -34.85 0.12
CA LYS A 134 -13.19 -33.78 0.17
C LYS A 134 -13.76 -32.34 0.25
N GLY A 135 -15.02 -32.19 0.67
CA GLY A 135 -15.68 -30.90 0.85
C GLY A 135 -14.97 -30.05 1.90
N ARG A 136 -15.05 -28.73 1.74
CA ARG A 136 -14.40 -27.77 2.65
C ARG A 136 -15.39 -26.71 3.10
N ALA A 137 -15.41 -26.43 4.40
CA ALA A 137 -16.34 -25.46 5.00
C ALA A 137 -16.21 -24.06 4.39
N ASN A 138 -15.00 -23.63 4.02
CA ASN A 138 -14.78 -22.34 3.38
C ASN A 138 -15.42 -22.23 1.98
N MET A 139 -15.59 -23.35 1.26
CA MET A 139 -16.29 -23.36 -0.04
C MET A 139 -17.81 -23.30 0.16
N ILE A 140 -18.35 -23.93 1.22
CA ILE A 140 -19.75 -23.77 1.62
C ILE A 140 -20.02 -22.29 1.97
N ALA A 141 -19.14 -21.68 2.77
CA ALA A 141 -19.23 -20.28 3.17
C ALA A 141 -19.19 -19.34 1.95
N LEU A 142 -18.29 -19.59 0.99
CA LEU A 142 -18.22 -18.83 -0.26
C LEU A 142 -19.53 -18.89 -1.05
N GLY A 143 -20.13 -20.07 -1.20
CA GLY A 143 -21.41 -20.24 -1.89
C GLY A 143 -22.57 -19.53 -1.19
N ALA A 144 -22.62 -19.62 0.14
CA ALA A 144 -23.60 -18.92 0.96
C ALA A 144 -23.47 -17.40 0.81
N LEU A 145 -22.27 -16.85 0.94
CA LEU A 145 -22.00 -15.42 0.75
C LEU A 145 -22.38 -14.97 -0.66
N ALA A 146 -21.92 -15.66 -1.70
CA ALA A 146 -22.22 -15.31 -3.09
C ALA A 146 -23.73 -15.25 -3.35
N LYS A 147 -24.50 -16.20 -2.80
CA LYS A 147 -25.97 -16.20 -2.90
C LYS A 147 -26.60 -15.00 -2.19
N LEU A 148 -26.16 -14.70 -0.96
CA LEU A 148 -26.73 -13.63 -0.14
C LEU A 148 -26.53 -12.25 -0.74
N ILE A 149 -25.37 -12.02 -1.34
CA ILE A 149 -25.03 -10.72 -1.93
C ILE A 149 -25.43 -10.61 -3.41
N GLY A 150 -26.02 -11.67 -3.97
CA GLY A 150 -26.53 -11.69 -5.35
C GLY A 150 -25.47 -11.83 -6.44
N LEU A 151 -24.28 -12.38 -6.16
CA LEU A 151 -23.28 -12.63 -7.19
C LEU A 151 -23.78 -13.66 -8.22
N PRO A 152 -23.57 -13.44 -9.52
CA PRO A 152 -23.91 -14.41 -10.56
C PRO A 152 -23.17 -15.73 -10.38
N ALA A 153 -23.87 -16.86 -10.55
CA ALA A 153 -23.29 -18.19 -10.34
C ALA A 153 -22.14 -18.50 -11.32
N ASP A 154 -22.26 -18.03 -12.55
CA ASP A 154 -21.23 -18.13 -13.59
C ASP A 154 -19.94 -17.36 -13.23
N ALA A 155 -20.07 -16.21 -12.55
CA ALA A 155 -18.92 -15.45 -12.05
C ALA A 155 -18.13 -16.27 -11.00
N VAL A 156 -18.83 -16.95 -10.08
CA VAL A 156 -18.22 -17.81 -9.05
C VAL A 156 -17.60 -19.06 -9.68
N ASP A 157 -18.30 -19.71 -10.60
CA ASP A 157 -17.84 -20.94 -11.27
C ASP A 157 -16.58 -20.69 -12.12
N GLY A 158 -16.52 -19.58 -12.85
CA GLY A 158 -15.37 -19.23 -13.70
C GLY A 158 -14.06 -19.02 -12.93
N ILE A 159 -14.12 -18.77 -11.62
CA ILE A 159 -12.92 -18.64 -10.76
C ILE A 159 -12.44 -19.99 -10.33
N LEU A 160 -13.35 -20.90 -10.03
CA LEU A 160 -13.01 -22.24 -9.61
C LEU A 160 -12.14 -22.94 -10.66
N GLU A 161 -12.50 -22.78 -11.93
CA GLU A 161 -11.73 -23.28 -13.08
C GLU A 161 -10.33 -22.66 -13.19
N LYS A 162 -10.18 -21.37 -12.85
CA LYS A 162 -8.89 -20.67 -12.91
C LYS A 162 -7.98 -21.02 -11.73
N VAL A 163 -8.51 -20.94 -10.51
CA VAL A 163 -7.76 -21.13 -9.25
C VAL A 163 -7.39 -22.59 -9.04
N LEU A 164 -8.29 -23.52 -9.39
CA LEU A 164 -8.07 -24.95 -9.21
C LEU A 164 -7.64 -25.66 -10.51
N LYS A 165 -7.32 -24.93 -11.58
CA LYS A 165 -6.84 -25.49 -12.87
C LYS A 165 -5.68 -26.48 -12.72
N LYS A 166 -4.84 -26.27 -11.70
CA LYS A 166 -3.66 -27.10 -11.39
C LYS A 166 -3.97 -28.24 -10.40
N ARG A 167 -5.20 -28.37 -9.92
CA ARG A 167 -5.62 -29.46 -9.00
C ARG A 167 -6.32 -30.56 -9.78
N ALA A 168 -6.38 -31.75 -9.17
CA ALA A 168 -7.11 -32.89 -9.74
C ALA A 168 -8.59 -32.53 -9.98
N ALA A 169 -9.17 -33.03 -11.08
CA ALA A 169 -10.58 -32.78 -11.45
C ALA A 169 -11.56 -33.05 -10.31
N GLU A 170 -11.28 -34.08 -9.49
CA GLU A 170 -12.05 -34.42 -8.29
C GLU A 170 -12.13 -33.26 -7.27
N ALA A 171 -11.05 -32.49 -7.09
CA ALA A 171 -11.03 -31.35 -6.16
C ALA A 171 -11.86 -30.17 -6.68
N LEU A 172 -11.98 -30.02 -8.00
CA LEU A 172 -12.83 -29.01 -8.64
C LEU A 172 -14.31 -29.36 -8.44
N GLU A 173 -14.71 -30.59 -8.76
CA GLU A 173 -16.08 -31.07 -8.55
C GLU A 173 -16.52 -30.97 -7.08
N SER A 174 -15.64 -31.39 -6.16
CA SER A 174 -15.92 -31.29 -4.72
C SER A 174 -16.14 -29.85 -4.26
N SER A 175 -15.38 -28.91 -4.82
CA SER A 175 -15.50 -27.49 -4.47
C SER A 175 -16.76 -26.87 -5.09
N ARG A 176 -17.10 -27.25 -6.33
CA ARG A 176 -18.34 -26.83 -7.02
C ARG A 176 -19.58 -27.32 -6.27
N ALA A 177 -19.59 -28.59 -5.85
CA ALA A 177 -20.65 -29.16 -5.03
C ALA A 177 -20.80 -28.43 -3.69
N ALA A 178 -19.69 -28.08 -3.04
CA ALA A 178 -19.70 -27.32 -1.79
C ALA A 178 -20.28 -25.91 -1.97
N ILE A 179 -19.85 -25.18 -3.00
CA ILE A 179 -20.40 -23.84 -3.32
C ILE A 179 -21.91 -23.94 -3.59
N ALA A 180 -22.35 -24.91 -4.39
CA ALA A 180 -23.78 -25.11 -4.67
C ALA A 180 -24.59 -25.43 -3.41
N ALA A 181 -24.07 -26.29 -2.52
CA ALA A 181 -24.72 -26.62 -1.25
C ALA A 181 -24.84 -25.39 -0.34
N GLY A 182 -23.78 -24.57 -0.25
CA GLY A 182 -23.80 -23.32 0.51
C GLY A 182 -24.81 -22.31 -0.04
N ALA A 183 -24.86 -22.14 -1.37
CA ALA A 183 -25.81 -21.27 -2.03
C ALA A 183 -27.27 -21.74 -1.83
N ALA A 184 -27.53 -23.04 -1.89
CA ALA A 184 -28.85 -23.59 -1.63
C ALA A 184 -29.30 -23.35 -0.18
N ALA A 185 -28.43 -23.61 0.79
CA ALA A 185 -28.74 -23.43 2.20
C ALA A 185 -28.91 -21.96 2.61
N ALA A 186 -28.26 -21.03 1.91
CA ALA A 186 -28.45 -19.60 2.11
C ALA A 186 -29.73 -19.03 1.48
N GLY A 187 -30.45 -19.81 0.65
CA GLY A 187 -31.61 -19.34 -0.10
C GLY A 187 -32.75 -18.78 0.75
N ASP A 188 -32.94 -19.32 1.95
CA ASP A 188 -34.01 -18.91 2.88
C ASP A 188 -33.54 -17.87 3.91
N ILE A 189 -32.24 -17.57 3.95
CA ILE A 189 -31.68 -16.59 4.89
C ILE A 189 -32.03 -15.18 4.37
N LYS A 190 -32.92 -14.49 5.08
CA LYS A 190 -33.27 -13.10 4.75
C LYS A 190 -32.08 -12.17 5.01
N PHE A 191 -31.63 -11.47 3.99
CA PHE A 191 -30.58 -10.47 4.09
C PHE A 191 -31.11 -9.12 3.61
N ALA A 192 -30.89 -8.08 4.42
CA ALA A 192 -31.53 -6.78 4.24
C ALA A 192 -30.91 -5.95 3.11
N TYR A 193 -29.73 -6.31 2.63
CA TYR A 193 -28.96 -5.50 1.68
C TYR A 193 -28.79 -6.19 0.33
N ALA A 194 -28.64 -5.38 -0.70
CA ALA A 194 -28.24 -5.80 -2.04
C ALA A 194 -27.20 -4.84 -2.63
N LEU A 195 -26.38 -5.37 -3.53
CA LEU A 195 -25.56 -4.57 -4.43
C LEU A 195 -26.19 -4.59 -5.82
N SER A 196 -26.43 -3.43 -6.40
CA SER A 196 -26.89 -3.35 -7.79
C SER A 196 -25.77 -3.79 -8.73
N MET A 197 -25.92 -4.98 -9.32
CA MET A 197 -24.92 -5.52 -10.23
C MET A 197 -24.85 -4.66 -11.51
N PRO A 198 -23.66 -4.25 -11.95
CA PRO A 198 -23.51 -3.47 -13.16
C PRO A 198 -23.95 -4.27 -14.40
N ILE A 199 -24.64 -3.60 -15.32
CA ILE A 199 -25.27 -4.20 -16.52
C ILE A 199 -24.21 -4.69 -17.53
N ALA A 200 -23.00 -4.12 -17.52
CA ALA A 200 -21.88 -4.51 -18.37
C ALA A 200 -20.59 -4.61 -17.57
N ALA A 201 -19.76 -5.62 -17.88
CA ALA A 201 -18.39 -5.67 -17.41
C ALA A 201 -17.64 -4.46 -18.02
N PRO A 202 -17.11 -3.54 -17.20
CA PRO A 202 -16.44 -2.35 -17.69
C PRO A 202 -15.13 -2.69 -18.40
N ASP A 203 -14.69 -1.78 -19.24
CA ASP A 203 -13.39 -1.82 -19.90
C ASP A 203 -12.27 -2.09 -18.88
N LYS A 204 -11.52 -3.18 -19.11
CA LYS A 204 -10.28 -3.62 -18.45
C LYS A 204 -10.06 -3.10 -17.01
N ARG A 205 -10.67 -3.75 -16.01
CA ARG A 205 -10.24 -3.63 -14.60
C ARG A 205 -9.12 -4.59 -14.25
N TRP A 206 -8.28 -4.18 -13.32
CA TRP A 206 -7.21 -4.99 -12.75
C TRP A 206 -7.57 -5.40 -11.33
N MET A 207 -7.06 -6.55 -10.91
CA MET A 207 -7.08 -6.97 -9.51
C MET A 207 -5.65 -7.18 -9.04
N ILE A 208 -5.18 -6.33 -8.15
CA ILE A 208 -3.76 -6.24 -7.75
C ILE A 208 -3.64 -5.82 -6.29
N SER A 209 -2.60 -6.26 -5.58
CA SER A 209 -2.26 -5.69 -4.28
C SER A 209 -1.30 -4.53 -4.38
N GLY A 210 -1.20 -3.70 -3.34
CA GLY A 210 -0.21 -2.60 -3.31
C GLY A 210 1.22 -3.10 -3.51
N ASN A 211 1.60 -4.21 -2.88
CA ASN A 211 2.92 -4.83 -3.03
C ASN A 211 3.18 -5.33 -4.47
N GLU A 212 2.18 -5.92 -5.11
CA GLU A 212 2.27 -6.33 -6.53
C GLU A 212 2.34 -5.12 -7.46
N ALA A 213 1.57 -4.06 -7.17
CA ALA A 213 1.58 -2.81 -7.90
C ALA A 213 2.94 -2.11 -7.80
N THR A 214 3.53 -2.07 -6.60
CA THR A 214 4.90 -1.59 -6.37
C THR A 214 5.93 -2.36 -7.17
N GLY A 215 5.88 -3.70 -7.15
CA GLY A 215 6.76 -4.54 -7.98
C GLY A 215 6.60 -4.26 -9.47
N MET A 216 5.36 -4.06 -9.95
CA MET A 216 5.10 -3.72 -11.34
C MET A 216 5.62 -2.32 -11.71
N GLY A 217 5.42 -1.35 -10.82
CA GLY A 217 5.97 0.00 -10.96
C GLY A 217 7.49 -0.03 -11.08
N ALA A 218 8.18 -0.81 -10.23
CA ALA A 218 9.62 -1.00 -10.30
C ALA A 218 10.09 -1.57 -11.65
N VAL A 219 9.44 -2.63 -12.15
CA VAL A 219 9.78 -3.24 -13.45
C VAL A 219 9.54 -2.26 -14.60
N ARG A 220 8.42 -1.52 -14.58
CA ARG A 220 8.09 -0.47 -15.56
C ARG A 220 9.09 0.69 -15.51
N GLY A 221 9.55 1.04 -14.32
CA GLY A 221 10.59 2.05 -14.09
C GLY A 221 11.97 1.62 -14.58
N GLY A 222 12.16 0.35 -14.94
CA GLY A 222 13.42 -0.14 -15.53
C GLY A 222 14.26 -1.02 -14.61
N VAL A 223 13.79 -1.35 -13.40
CA VAL A 223 14.53 -2.25 -12.49
C VAL A 223 14.80 -3.60 -13.16
N ARG A 224 16.06 -4.03 -13.12
CA ARG A 224 16.50 -5.36 -13.59
C ARG A 224 17.28 -6.15 -12.56
N PHE A 225 17.66 -5.54 -11.44
CA PHE A 225 18.31 -6.25 -10.34
C PHE A 225 17.62 -5.95 -9.01
N VAL A 226 17.34 -6.98 -8.24
CA VAL A 226 16.79 -6.86 -6.89
C VAL A 226 17.61 -7.71 -5.95
N ALA A 227 18.03 -7.15 -4.83
CA ALA A 227 18.56 -7.92 -3.71
C ALA A 227 17.80 -7.54 -2.44
N ALA A 228 17.36 -8.53 -1.66
CA ALA A 228 16.56 -8.26 -0.46
C ALA A 228 16.64 -9.40 0.55
N TYR A 229 16.40 -9.08 1.82
CA TYR A 229 16.15 -10.04 2.89
C TYR A 229 14.63 -10.13 3.15
N PRO A 230 14.02 -11.33 3.24
CA PRO A 230 12.59 -11.44 3.45
C PRO A 230 12.14 -10.89 4.81
N ILE A 231 11.27 -9.89 4.80
CA ILE A 231 10.68 -9.28 6.00
C ILE A 231 9.20 -8.94 5.76
N THR A 232 8.32 -9.31 6.69
CA THR A 232 6.90 -8.92 6.64
C THR A 232 6.77 -7.42 6.87
N PRO A 233 5.93 -6.68 6.12
CA PRO A 233 5.03 -7.12 5.04
C PRO A 233 5.61 -7.04 3.61
N ALA A 234 6.89 -6.70 3.44
CA ALA A 234 7.53 -6.44 2.16
C ALA A 234 7.83 -7.70 1.30
N THR A 235 7.88 -8.89 1.91
CA THR A 235 8.21 -10.14 1.19
C THR A 235 7.34 -10.37 -0.06
N GLU A 236 6.08 -9.96 -0.07
CA GLU A 236 5.20 -10.15 -1.24
C GLU A 236 5.62 -9.35 -2.47
N VAL A 237 6.32 -8.23 -2.28
CA VAL A 237 6.96 -7.48 -3.37
C VAL A 237 7.98 -8.38 -4.07
N LEU A 238 8.80 -9.10 -3.28
CA LEU A 238 9.83 -10.02 -3.77
C LEU A 238 9.23 -11.25 -4.44
N GLU A 239 8.16 -11.81 -3.87
CA GLU A 239 7.45 -12.97 -4.44
C GLU A 239 6.88 -12.64 -5.82
N TRP A 240 6.36 -11.43 -6.01
CA TRP A 240 5.86 -10.97 -7.30
C TRP A 240 7.02 -10.66 -8.28
N LEU A 241 8.08 -9.99 -7.81
CA LEU A 241 9.23 -9.60 -8.62
C LEU A 241 10.05 -10.80 -9.12
N SER A 242 10.21 -11.85 -8.32
CA SER A 242 11.04 -13.03 -8.65
C SER A 242 10.73 -13.64 -10.03
N PRO A 243 9.46 -13.99 -10.36
CA PRO A 243 9.11 -14.45 -11.70
C PRO A 243 8.98 -13.31 -12.72
N ALA A 244 8.67 -12.07 -12.31
CA ALA A 244 8.50 -10.94 -13.22
C ALA A 244 9.83 -10.48 -13.84
N LEU A 245 10.89 -10.36 -13.02
CA LEU A 245 12.22 -9.94 -13.45
C LEU A 245 12.81 -10.90 -14.48
N LYS A 246 12.64 -12.21 -14.30
CA LYS A 246 13.11 -13.23 -15.27
C LYS A 246 12.55 -13.00 -16.67
N LYS A 247 11.31 -12.51 -16.78
CA LYS A 247 10.66 -12.24 -18.08
C LYS A 247 11.25 -11.03 -18.80
N VAL A 248 11.88 -10.11 -18.06
CA VAL A 248 12.49 -8.89 -18.59
C VAL A 248 14.02 -8.92 -18.57
N GLY A 249 14.61 -10.11 -18.39
CA GLY A 249 16.07 -10.33 -18.36
C GLY A 249 16.76 -9.89 -17.06
N GLY A 250 15.99 -9.66 -15.99
CA GLY A 250 16.50 -9.29 -14.67
C GLY A 250 16.68 -10.48 -13.72
N ALA A 251 17.24 -10.20 -12.55
CA ALA A 251 17.50 -11.18 -11.50
C ALA A 251 17.09 -10.67 -10.11
N LEU A 252 16.68 -11.60 -9.24
CA LEU A 252 16.47 -11.36 -7.82
C LEU A 252 17.42 -12.25 -7.02
N VAL A 253 18.11 -11.66 -6.05
CA VAL A 253 18.96 -12.35 -5.07
C VAL A 253 18.33 -12.22 -3.70
N GLN A 254 18.09 -13.35 -3.03
CA GLN A 254 17.77 -13.34 -1.60
C GLN A 254 19.10 -13.24 -0.85
N ALA A 255 19.35 -12.09 -0.23
CA ALA A 255 20.56 -11.85 0.54
C ALA A 255 20.47 -12.48 1.94
N GLU A 256 21.60 -12.54 2.63
CA GLU A 256 21.73 -13.05 3.99
C GLU A 256 21.14 -12.10 5.05
N ASP A 257 21.16 -10.80 4.80
CA ASP A 257 20.58 -9.73 5.62
C ASP A 257 20.35 -8.45 4.80
N GLU A 258 19.78 -7.43 5.44
CA GLU A 258 19.53 -6.13 4.81
C GLU A 258 20.81 -5.38 4.41
N LEU A 259 21.93 -5.54 5.13
CA LEU A 259 23.21 -4.91 4.83
C LEU A 259 23.79 -5.44 3.52
N ALA A 260 23.81 -6.76 3.34
CA ALA A 260 24.22 -7.39 2.10
C ALA A 260 23.30 -6.96 0.95
N SER A 261 22.00 -6.90 1.19
CA SER A 261 21.03 -6.54 0.15
C SER A 261 21.21 -5.12 -0.40
N ILE A 262 21.39 -4.12 0.48
CA ILE A 262 21.58 -2.73 0.06
C ILE A 262 22.91 -2.55 -0.69
N ASN A 263 23.98 -3.18 -0.22
CA ASN A 263 25.29 -3.11 -0.88
C ASN A 263 25.29 -3.84 -2.24
N MET A 264 24.55 -4.94 -2.38
CA MET A 264 24.37 -5.61 -3.68
C MET A 264 23.65 -4.72 -4.70
N ILE A 265 22.60 -3.99 -4.31
CA ILE A 265 21.91 -3.10 -5.25
C ILE A 265 22.76 -1.88 -5.61
N ILE A 266 23.53 -1.32 -4.68
CA ILE A 266 24.51 -0.26 -4.98
C ILE A 266 25.52 -0.74 -6.03
N GLY A 267 26.08 -1.94 -5.84
CA GLY A 267 27.01 -2.54 -6.80
C GLY A 267 26.38 -2.78 -8.18
N ALA A 268 25.15 -3.27 -8.24
CA ALA A 268 24.41 -3.45 -9.50
C ALA A 268 24.16 -2.12 -10.22
N SER A 269 23.79 -1.08 -9.47
CA SER A 269 23.60 0.26 -10.02
C SER A 269 24.89 0.90 -10.49
N TYR A 270 26.00 0.76 -9.76
CA TYR A 270 27.33 1.16 -10.24
C TYR A 270 27.68 0.48 -11.57
N GLY A 271 27.29 -0.79 -11.75
CA GLY A 271 27.40 -1.53 -13.00
C GLY A 271 26.45 -1.08 -14.13
N GLY A 272 25.59 -0.08 -13.90
CA GLY A 272 24.65 0.47 -14.88
C GLY A 272 23.25 -0.12 -14.87
N THR A 273 22.93 -0.96 -13.88
CA THR A 273 21.64 -1.64 -13.81
C THR A 273 20.72 -0.98 -12.78
N PRO A 274 19.56 -0.40 -13.17
CA PRO A 274 18.59 0.10 -12.21
C PRO A 274 18.18 -1.02 -11.24
N SER A 275 18.30 -0.74 -9.95
CA SER A 275 18.22 -1.75 -8.91
C SER A 275 17.39 -1.31 -7.71
N LEU A 276 16.78 -2.28 -7.03
CA LEU A 276 15.85 -2.02 -5.93
C LEU A 276 16.00 -3.05 -4.81
N THR A 277 15.76 -2.63 -3.57
CA THR A 277 15.49 -3.52 -2.44
C THR A 277 14.11 -3.21 -1.85
N ALA A 278 13.51 -4.19 -1.17
CA ALA A 278 12.26 -4.02 -0.43
C ALA A 278 12.44 -4.54 1.00
N THR A 279 12.04 -3.72 1.97
CA THR A 279 12.26 -3.93 3.40
C THR A 279 11.11 -3.33 4.23
N SER A 280 11.28 -3.29 5.55
CA SER A 280 10.40 -2.59 6.51
C SER A 280 11.25 -1.84 7.54
N GLY A 281 10.66 -1.04 8.44
CA GLY A 281 11.36 -0.20 9.43
C GLY A 281 12.64 -0.78 10.05
N PRO A 282 12.67 -2.02 10.60
CA PRO A 282 13.90 -2.61 11.16
C PRO A 282 15.03 -2.78 10.13
N GLY A 283 14.67 -3.17 8.92
CA GLY A 283 15.63 -3.35 7.84
C GLY A 283 16.07 -2.01 7.23
N LEU A 284 15.17 -1.03 7.13
CA LEU A 284 15.54 0.34 6.76
C LEU A 284 16.60 0.91 7.71
N ALA A 285 16.44 0.70 9.02
CA ALA A 285 17.42 1.13 10.02
C ALA A 285 18.82 0.53 9.80
N LEU A 286 18.92 -0.71 9.34
CA LEU A 286 20.21 -1.34 8.99
C LEU A 286 20.81 -0.73 7.71
N MET A 287 19.98 -0.32 6.75
CA MET A 287 20.44 0.17 5.45
C MET A 287 20.96 1.61 5.45
N LEU A 288 20.72 2.40 6.51
CA LEU A 288 20.98 3.85 6.52
C LEU A 288 22.44 4.22 6.21
N GLU A 289 23.42 3.45 6.69
CA GLU A 289 24.84 3.68 6.38
C GLU A 289 25.10 3.58 4.87
N SER A 290 24.64 2.50 4.24
CA SER A 290 24.81 2.26 2.81
C SER A 290 23.98 3.20 1.94
N ILE A 291 22.83 3.68 2.41
CA ILE A 291 22.09 4.74 1.71
C ILE A 291 22.93 6.03 1.72
N GLY A 292 23.60 6.36 2.83
CA GLY A 292 24.57 7.45 2.91
C GLY A 292 25.70 7.30 1.89
N LEU A 293 26.27 6.09 1.75
CA LEU A 293 27.24 5.78 0.68
C LEU A 293 26.66 6.07 -0.71
N ALA A 294 25.43 5.68 -0.99
CA ALA A 294 24.78 5.92 -2.29
C ALA A 294 24.52 7.41 -2.55
N VAL A 295 24.26 8.22 -1.51
CA VAL A 295 24.20 9.69 -1.62
C VAL A 295 25.57 10.26 -1.98
N ALA A 296 26.60 9.94 -1.19
CA ALA A 296 27.96 10.45 -1.37
C ALA A 296 28.49 10.11 -2.76
N SER A 297 28.35 8.84 -3.17
CA SER A 297 28.82 8.34 -4.46
C SER A 297 27.91 8.63 -5.66
N GLU A 298 26.76 9.28 -5.43
CA GLU A 298 25.72 9.58 -6.43
C GLU A 298 25.28 8.35 -7.23
N ILE A 299 25.03 7.24 -6.53
CA ILE A 299 24.60 5.98 -7.13
C ILE A 299 23.08 5.84 -6.98
N PRO A 300 22.31 5.76 -8.09
CA PRO A 300 20.87 5.69 -8.00
C PRO A 300 20.41 4.33 -7.52
N ILE A 301 19.59 4.31 -6.47
CA ILE A 301 18.99 3.09 -5.93
C ILE A 301 17.57 3.41 -5.43
N VAL A 302 16.72 2.39 -5.40
CA VAL A 302 15.39 2.51 -4.78
C VAL A 302 15.26 1.56 -3.60
N VAL A 303 14.83 2.09 -2.46
CA VAL A 303 14.51 1.32 -1.24
C VAL A 303 13.01 1.42 -1.01
N VAL A 304 12.29 0.31 -1.12
CA VAL A 304 10.87 0.26 -0.74
C VAL A 304 10.78 -0.12 0.73
N ASP A 305 10.30 0.80 1.56
CA ASP A 305 9.95 0.52 2.94
C ASP A 305 8.44 0.30 3.03
N VAL A 306 8.03 -0.94 3.28
CA VAL A 306 6.64 -1.26 3.58
C VAL A 306 6.48 -1.21 5.10
N MET A 307 6.15 -0.03 5.61
CA MET A 307 6.07 0.30 7.04
C MET A 307 5.10 -0.63 7.79
N ARG A 308 5.40 -0.87 9.06
CA ARG A 308 4.59 -1.70 9.97
C ARG A 308 4.68 -1.15 11.39
N GLY A 309 3.85 -1.65 12.30
CA GLY A 309 3.87 -1.20 13.69
C GLY A 309 5.26 -1.36 14.33
N GLY A 310 5.83 -0.26 14.83
CA GLY A 310 7.09 -0.21 15.59
C GLY A 310 6.87 0.05 17.09
N PRO A 311 7.93 0.40 17.86
CA PRO A 311 9.36 0.36 17.50
C PRO A 311 9.94 -1.07 17.55
N SER A 312 11.20 -1.24 17.13
CA SER A 312 11.90 -2.53 17.10
C SER A 312 11.11 -3.57 16.28
N THR A 313 10.96 -4.81 16.75
CA THR A 313 10.12 -5.82 16.06
C THR A 313 8.68 -5.34 15.89
N GLY A 314 8.15 -4.63 16.89
CA GLY A 314 6.80 -4.07 16.93
C GLY A 314 5.69 -5.07 16.63
N ILE A 315 4.76 -4.71 15.74
CA ILE A 315 3.63 -5.53 15.30
C ILE A 315 3.75 -5.80 13.79
N PRO A 316 4.45 -6.86 13.37
CA PRO A 316 4.81 -7.05 11.96
C PRO A 316 3.63 -7.17 10.99
N THR A 317 2.46 -7.58 11.49
CA THR A 317 1.26 -7.85 10.68
C THR A 317 0.31 -6.66 10.61
N LYS A 318 0.68 -5.49 11.12
CA LYS A 318 -0.18 -4.32 11.23
C LYS A 318 0.46 -3.06 10.68
N SER A 319 -0.38 -2.15 10.21
CA SER A 319 0.04 -0.88 9.61
C SER A 319 0.30 0.19 10.66
N GLU A 320 1.35 0.97 10.42
CA GLU A 320 1.64 2.23 11.10
C GLU A 320 2.50 3.08 10.16
N GLN A 321 2.36 4.41 10.23
CA GLN A 321 3.08 5.37 9.39
C GLN A 321 4.19 6.07 10.20
N SER A 322 4.99 5.29 10.94
CA SER A 322 5.95 5.80 11.93
C SER A 322 7.42 5.73 11.49
N ASP A 323 7.69 5.41 10.22
CA ASP A 323 9.05 5.42 9.66
C ASP A 323 9.37 6.71 8.86
N LEU A 324 8.49 7.71 8.84
CA LEU A 324 8.72 8.98 8.13
C LEU A 324 10.01 9.67 8.59
N ASN A 325 10.21 9.80 9.90
CA ASN A 325 11.37 10.48 10.45
C ASN A 325 12.69 9.75 10.13
N ILE A 326 12.72 8.41 10.21
CA ILE A 326 13.94 7.65 9.89
C ILE A 326 14.22 7.68 8.38
N ALA A 327 13.17 7.68 7.55
CA ALA A 327 13.33 7.84 6.11
C ALA A 327 13.91 9.20 5.75
N VAL A 328 13.42 10.30 6.34
CA VAL A 328 13.85 11.67 6.00
C VAL A 328 15.15 12.09 6.72
N PHE A 329 15.35 11.68 7.97
CA PHE A 329 16.43 12.18 8.85
C PHE A 329 17.36 11.10 9.39
N GLY A 330 17.22 9.84 8.96
CA GLY A 330 18.02 8.72 9.50
C GLY A 330 19.47 8.71 9.01
N LEU A 331 19.76 9.38 7.88
CA LEU A 331 21.11 9.42 7.32
C LEU A 331 22.02 10.35 8.13
N HIS A 332 23.30 10.00 8.24
CA HIS A 332 24.30 10.83 8.91
C HIS A 332 24.86 11.90 7.95
N GLY A 333 25.11 13.10 8.47
CA GLY A 333 25.54 14.27 7.67
C GLY A 333 24.40 14.85 6.82
N ASP A 334 24.72 15.86 6.00
CA ASP A 334 23.78 16.45 5.05
C ASP A 334 23.67 15.56 3.81
N ALA A 335 22.71 14.64 3.85
CA ALA A 335 22.56 13.58 2.85
C ALA A 335 21.25 13.74 2.04
N PRO A 336 21.21 14.61 1.01
CA PRO A 336 20.01 14.84 0.20
C PRO A 336 19.61 13.58 -0.58
N HIS A 337 18.34 13.20 -0.45
CA HIS A 337 17.74 12.03 -1.09
C HIS A 337 16.24 12.26 -1.27
N ILE A 338 15.58 11.34 -1.98
CA ILE A 338 14.14 11.44 -2.28
C ILE A 338 13.36 10.52 -1.35
N VAL A 339 12.22 11.00 -0.86
CA VAL A 339 11.23 10.18 -0.14
C VAL A 339 9.87 10.39 -0.77
N VAL A 340 9.24 9.31 -1.25
CA VAL A 340 7.89 9.33 -1.81
C VAL A 340 6.96 8.35 -1.12
N ALA A 341 5.65 8.60 -1.13
CA ALA A 341 4.64 7.69 -0.59
C ALA A 341 3.42 7.60 -1.52
N PRO A 342 2.95 6.39 -1.89
CA PRO A 342 1.73 6.23 -2.65
C PRO A 342 0.48 6.52 -1.81
N THR A 343 -0.57 7.06 -2.43
CA THR A 343 -1.84 7.41 -1.75
C THR A 343 -2.96 6.36 -1.88
N SER A 344 -2.78 5.35 -2.75
CA SER A 344 -3.74 4.28 -3.00
C SER A 344 -3.06 3.03 -3.58
N VAL A 345 -3.79 1.91 -3.66
CA VAL A 345 -3.27 0.67 -4.28
C VAL A 345 -2.88 0.89 -5.75
N ALA A 346 -3.68 1.67 -6.49
CA ALA A 346 -3.34 2.03 -7.87
C ALA A 346 -2.08 2.90 -7.91
N ASP A 347 -1.94 3.80 -6.95
CA ASP A 347 -0.83 4.74 -6.86
C ASP A 347 0.50 4.09 -6.47
N CYS A 348 0.49 2.91 -5.81
CA CYS A 348 1.70 2.12 -5.56
C CYS A 348 2.50 1.83 -6.84
N LEU A 349 1.81 1.59 -7.96
CA LEU A 349 2.45 1.41 -9.26
C LEU A 349 3.11 2.72 -9.71
N PHE A 350 2.35 3.81 -9.70
CA PHE A 350 2.81 5.13 -10.12
C PHE A 350 4.02 5.58 -9.30
N ALA A 351 3.88 5.65 -7.97
CA ALA A 351 4.90 6.16 -7.06
C ALA A 351 6.20 5.35 -7.17
N SER A 352 6.11 4.03 -7.32
CA SER A 352 7.30 3.18 -7.48
C SER A 352 7.97 3.36 -8.84
N GLN A 353 7.18 3.47 -9.92
CA GLN A 353 7.73 3.78 -11.25
C GLN A 353 8.40 5.17 -11.25
N TRP A 354 7.76 6.15 -10.61
CA TRP A 354 8.26 7.51 -10.49
C TRP A 354 9.52 7.57 -9.63
N ALA A 355 9.60 6.83 -8.52
CA ALA A 355 10.80 6.75 -7.68
C ALA A 355 12.00 6.20 -8.46
N VAL A 356 11.82 5.15 -9.26
CA VAL A 356 12.90 4.62 -10.12
C VAL A 356 13.31 5.65 -11.16
N HIS A 357 12.35 6.35 -11.76
CA HIS A 357 12.64 7.42 -12.71
C HIS A 357 13.46 8.53 -12.05
N LEU A 358 12.99 9.08 -10.94
CA LEU A 358 13.67 10.14 -10.20
C LEU A 358 15.07 9.71 -9.76
N ALA A 359 15.22 8.53 -9.19
CA ALA A 359 16.51 7.99 -8.79
C ALA A 359 17.48 7.97 -9.97
N GLU A 360 17.08 7.37 -11.11
CA GLU A 360 17.95 7.23 -12.29
C GLU A 360 18.29 8.57 -12.95
N VAL A 361 17.32 9.49 -13.11
CA VAL A 361 17.58 10.77 -13.80
C VAL A 361 18.38 11.75 -12.95
N LEU A 362 18.22 11.69 -11.61
CA LEU A 362 18.91 12.57 -10.67
C LEU A 362 20.16 11.93 -10.04
N GLN A 363 20.39 10.64 -10.26
CA GLN A 363 21.49 9.89 -9.65
C GLN A 363 21.50 10.03 -8.12
N VAL A 364 20.34 9.78 -7.50
CA VAL A 364 20.15 9.86 -6.05
C VAL A 364 19.44 8.61 -5.52
N PRO A 365 19.59 8.28 -4.23
CA PRO A 365 18.73 7.31 -3.57
C PRO A 365 17.29 7.83 -3.48
N ALA A 366 16.33 6.93 -3.66
CA ALA A 366 14.92 7.18 -3.40
C ALA A 366 14.34 6.13 -2.44
N ILE A 367 13.61 6.59 -1.42
CA ILE A 367 12.87 5.75 -0.49
C ILE A 367 11.38 5.85 -0.83
N VAL A 368 10.72 4.70 -0.98
CA VAL A 368 9.26 4.60 -1.19
C VAL A 368 8.62 4.10 0.10
N LEU A 369 7.89 4.96 0.79
CA LEU A 369 7.15 4.66 2.02
C LEU A 369 5.74 4.15 1.69
N SER A 370 5.58 2.83 1.64
CA SER A 370 4.27 2.16 1.70
C SER A 370 4.00 1.71 3.14
N ASP A 371 2.88 1.03 3.40
CA ASP A 371 2.63 0.39 4.69
C ASP A 371 1.91 -0.95 4.56
N GLN A 372 1.82 -1.70 5.66
CA GLN A 372 1.21 -3.03 5.68
C GLN A 372 -0.22 -3.02 5.13
N MET A 373 -1.01 -1.99 5.45
CA MET A 373 -2.39 -1.89 4.98
C MET A 373 -2.40 -1.71 3.47
N LEU A 374 -1.69 -0.72 2.95
CA LEU A 374 -1.67 -0.43 1.52
C LEU A 374 -1.04 -1.56 0.70
N GLY A 375 0.10 -2.07 1.16
CA GLY A 375 0.88 -3.11 0.49
C GLY A 375 0.13 -4.44 0.39
N GLN A 376 -0.53 -4.90 1.46
CA GLN A 376 -1.19 -6.20 1.48
C GLN A 376 -2.66 -6.16 1.10
N THR A 377 -3.27 -4.97 0.99
CA THR A 377 -4.61 -4.83 0.45
C THR A 377 -4.62 -5.17 -1.02
N ARG A 378 -5.54 -6.05 -1.44
CA ARG A 378 -5.83 -6.34 -2.85
C ARG A 378 -7.08 -5.60 -3.26
N ALA A 379 -7.02 -4.85 -4.36
CA ALA A 379 -8.14 -4.06 -4.84
C ALA A 379 -8.48 -4.40 -6.30
N ILE A 380 -9.76 -4.23 -6.64
CA ILE A 380 -10.24 -4.17 -8.02
C ILE A 380 -10.21 -2.70 -8.41
N ILE A 381 -9.29 -2.35 -9.28
CA ILE A 381 -9.04 -0.97 -9.72
C ILE A 381 -9.26 -0.86 -11.23
N ASP A 382 -9.53 0.35 -11.70
CA ASP A 382 -9.42 0.62 -13.12
C ASP A 382 -7.96 0.44 -13.55
N GLN A 383 -7.74 -0.07 -14.77
CA GLN A 383 -6.38 -0.27 -15.26
C GLN A 383 -5.61 1.07 -15.21
N PRO A 384 -4.51 1.15 -14.44
CA PRO A 384 -3.71 2.37 -14.41
C PRO A 384 -3.17 2.72 -15.80
N PRO A 385 -3.06 4.02 -16.13
CA PRO A 385 -2.50 4.44 -17.40
C PRO A 385 -1.08 3.89 -17.58
N ASP A 386 -0.71 3.61 -18.83
CA ASP A 386 0.67 3.25 -19.15
C ASP A 386 1.48 4.53 -19.31
N LEU A 387 2.31 4.83 -18.30
CA LEU A 387 3.11 6.05 -18.27
C LEU A 387 4.48 5.78 -18.89
N ALA A 388 4.86 6.64 -19.83
CA ALA A 388 6.12 6.55 -20.55
C ALA A 388 7.31 7.13 -19.76
N PHE A 389 7.41 6.87 -18.45
CA PHE A 389 8.64 7.15 -17.70
C PHE A 389 9.71 6.15 -18.15
N VAL A 390 10.44 6.49 -19.20
CA VAL A 390 11.61 5.72 -19.63
C VAL A 390 12.81 6.24 -18.83
N SER A 391 13.11 5.57 -17.72
CA SER A 391 14.28 5.91 -16.89
C SER A 391 15.55 5.71 -17.69
N ARG A 392 16.31 6.79 -17.87
CA ARG A 392 17.66 6.76 -18.46
C ARG A 392 18.56 7.68 -17.66
N ARG A 393 19.47 7.08 -16.91
CA ARG A 393 20.60 7.82 -16.32
C ARG A 393 21.41 8.50 -17.42
N VAL A 394 21.95 9.68 -17.10
CA VAL A 394 22.85 10.42 -17.97
C VAL A 394 24.18 9.67 -18.04
N LEU A 395 24.58 9.25 -19.24
CA LEU A 395 25.85 8.55 -19.47
C LEU A 395 26.80 9.44 -20.27
N ALA A 396 28.10 9.31 -20.00
CA ALA A 396 29.15 9.97 -20.77
C ALA A 396 29.15 9.54 -22.25
N GLU A 397 29.67 10.42 -23.11
CA GLU A 397 29.77 10.24 -24.57
C GLU A 397 30.70 9.09 -24.98
N ALA A 398 30.51 8.57 -26.20
CA ALA A 398 31.20 7.38 -26.73
C ALA A 398 32.73 7.44 -26.57
N GLU A 399 33.33 8.58 -26.92
CA GLU A 399 34.74 8.87 -26.74
C GLU A 399 34.94 9.74 -25.50
N ILE A 400 35.71 9.24 -24.53
CA ILE A 400 35.91 9.91 -23.25
C ILE A 400 37.37 10.35 -23.13
N SER A 401 37.57 11.66 -23.04
CA SER A 401 38.83 12.30 -22.67
C SER A 401 38.55 13.32 -21.56
N ASP A 402 39.35 13.31 -20.49
CA ASP A 402 39.20 14.20 -19.32
C ASP A 402 37.85 14.02 -18.59
N TYR A 403 37.66 12.83 -18.00
CA TYR A 403 36.41 12.45 -17.33
C TYR A 403 36.40 12.82 -15.85
N HIS A 404 35.35 13.54 -15.45
CA HIS A 404 35.14 14.02 -14.09
C HIS A 404 33.78 13.49 -13.63
N ARG A 405 33.78 12.36 -12.89
CA ARG A 405 32.53 11.71 -12.44
C ARG A 405 31.63 12.67 -11.66
N TYR A 406 32.23 13.59 -10.91
CA TYR A 406 31.56 14.50 -9.98
C TYR A 406 31.67 15.96 -10.45
N ALA A 407 31.78 16.17 -11.76
CA ALA A 407 31.85 17.50 -12.37
C ALA A 407 30.72 18.42 -11.89
N LEU A 408 31.03 19.68 -11.63
CA LEU A 408 30.07 20.71 -11.21
C LEU A 408 29.22 21.21 -12.41
N ALA A 409 28.43 20.31 -12.98
CA ALA A 409 27.57 20.57 -14.13
C ALA A 409 26.33 21.40 -13.76
N SER A 410 25.79 22.15 -14.73
CA SER A 410 24.50 22.84 -14.60
C SER A 410 23.38 21.83 -14.28
N GLY A 411 22.61 22.07 -13.21
CA GLY A 411 21.58 21.14 -12.71
C GLY A 411 22.12 19.99 -11.86
N GLY A 412 23.43 19.97 -11.56
CA GLY A 412 24.06 19.08 -10.58
C GLY A 412 24.27 17.62 -11.01
N VAL A 413 23.64 17.15 -12.09
CA VAL A 413 23.76 15.76 -12.56
C VAL A 413 24.99 15.59 -13.47
N SER A 414 26.04 14.96 -12.95
CA SER A 414 27.24 14.63 -13.71
C SER A 414 27.05 13.34 -14.53
N PRO A 415 27.47 13.26 -15.81
CA PRO A 415 27.36 12.03 -16.59
C PRO A 415 28.10 10.85 -15.94
N MET A 416 27.45 9.68 -15.85
CA MET A 416 28.08 8.44 -15.37
C MET A 416 28.82 7.70 -16.49
N THR A 417 29.79 6.90 -16.09
CA THR A 417 30.41 5.86 -16.92
C THR A 417 30.15 4.48 -16.33
N LEU A 418 30.25 3.46 -17.18
CA LEU A 418 30.08 2.07 -16.79
C LEU A 418 31.44 1.36 -16.73
N PRO A 419 31.63 0.40 -15.81
CA PRO A 419 32.83 -0.42 -15.76
C PRO A 419 33.18 -1.04 -17.12
N GLY A 420 34.46 -1.03 -17.47
CA GLY A 420 34.97 -1.54 -18.74
C GLY A 420 35.06 -0.50 -19.86
N ARG A 421 34.60 0.74 -19.65
CA ARG A 421 34.72 1.82 -20.64
C ARG A 421 36.07 2.53 -20.55
N ALA A 422 36.82 2.52 -21.65
CA ALA A 422 38.11 3.22 -21.73
C ALA A 422 37.93 4.74 -21.58
N GLY A 423 38.82 5.38 -20.80
CA GLY A 423 38.82 6.82 -20.54
C GLY A 423 37.81 7.28 -19.49
N GLY A 424 36.86 6.42 -19.09
CA GLY A 424 35.81 6.73 -18.12
C GLY A 424 36.05 6.12 -16.73
N GLN A 425 37.29 5.86 -16.34
CA GLN A 425 37.60 5.25 -15.05
C GLN A 425 37.33 6.23 -13.91
N TYR A 426 36.72 5.76 -12.82
CA TYR A 426 36.54 6.50 -11.58
C TYR A 426 36.34 5.54 -10.41
N THR A 427 36.43 6.07 -9.19
CA THR A 427 36.06 5.38 -7.96
C THR A 427 34.81 6.01 -7.37
N ALA A 428 33.83 5.19 -7.02
CA ALA A 428 32.64 5.59 -6.29
C ALA A 428 32.86 5.31 -4.80
N ASP A 429 33.28 6.33 -4.04
CA ASP A 429 33.62 6.23 -2.61
C ASP A 429 32.60 6.98 -1.74
N GLY A 430 32.56 6.64 -0.45
CA GLY A 430 31.82 7.38 0.59
C GLY A 430 32.61 8.53 1.20
N LEU A 431 33.92 8.61 0.96
CA LEU A 431 34.72 9.78 1.31
C LEU A 431 34.29 11.01 0.50
N GLU A 432 34.39 12.20 1.10
CA GLU A 432 34.27 13.44 0.34
C GLU A 432 35.36 13.50 -0.74
N HIS A 433 35.03 14.07 -1.90
CA HIS A 433 35.86 14.00 -3.08
C HIS A 433 35.82 15.28 -3.92
N ASN A 434 36.84 15.46 -4.76
CA ASN A 434 36.84 16.47 -5.81
C ASN A 434 36.05 15.99 -7.06
N GLU A 435 36.02 16.79 -8.13
CA GLU A 435 35.30 16.47 -9.37
C GLU A 435 35.74 15.16 -10.07
N PHE A 436 36.98 14.71 -9.82
CA PHE A 436 37.54 13.47 -10.38
C PHE A 436 37.12 12.23 -9.58
N GLY A 437 36.73 12.39 -8.31
CA GLY A 437 36.48 11.30 -7.37
C GLY A 437 37.66 10.98 -6.45
N ASP A 438 38.69 11.82 -6.43
CA ASP A 438 39.80 11.66 -5.48
C ASP A 438 39.37 12.18 -4.10
N PRO A 439 39.70 11.46 -3.01
CA PRO A 439 39.40 11.92 -1.66
C PRO A 439 39.95 13.32 -1.38
N SER A 440 39.11 14.21 -0.87
CA SER A 440 39.46 15.60 -0.55
C SER A 440 39.02 16.00 0.84
N SER A 441 39.88 16.79 1.50
CA SER A 441 39.58 17.47 2.78
C SER A 441 39.51 18.99 2.62
N GLN A 442 39.49 19.48 1.38
CA GLN A 442 39.43 20.90 1.10
C GLN A 442 38.01 21.43 1.34
N VAL A 443 37.92 22.59 2.00
CA VAL A 443 36.64 23.25 2.28
C VAL A 443 35.88 23.58 1.00
N THR A 444 36.58 23.99 -0.06
CA THR A 444 35.98 24.33 -1.35
C THR A 444 35.32 23.13 -2.02
N ASP A 445 35.97 21.97 -2.01
CA ASP A 445 35.44 20.74 -2.60
C ASP A 445 34.22 20.26 -1.82
N HIS A 446 34.30 20.29 -0.49
CA HIS A 446 33.21 19.88 0.38
C HIS A 446 31.95 20.72 0.18
N VAL A 447 32.07 22.05 0.19
CA VAL A 447 30.92 22.95 -0.04
C VAL A 447 30.35 22.74 -1.44
N ALA A 448 31.20 22.70 -2.47
CA ALA A 448 30.74 22.56 -3.85
C ALA A 448 30.00 21.24 -4.10
N GLN A 449 30.49 20.12 -3.54
CA GLN A 449 29.85 18.82 -3.70
C GLN A 449 28.57 18.68 -2.85
N LEU A 450 28.52 19.26 -1.64
CA LEU A 450 27.29 19.33 -0.86
C LEU A 450 26.20 20.12 -1.60
N ASP A 451 26.53 21.33 -2.06
CA ASP A 451 25.60 22.18 -2.81
C ASP A 451 25.12 21.46 -4.08
N LYS A 452 26.04 20.85 -4.83
CA LYS A 452 25.70 20.04 -6.02
C LYS A 452 24.70 18.94 -5.69
N ARG A 453 24.99 18.10 -4.69
CA ARG A 453 24.12 16.96 -4.33
C ARG A 453 22.73 17.43 -3.90
N SER A 454 22.66 18.55 -3.17
CA SER A 454 21.39 19.17 -2.73
C SER A 454 20.61 19.76 -3.91
N ASN A 455 21.27 20.55 -4.75
CA ASN A 455 20.64 21.26 -5.86
C ASN A 455 19.99 20.33 -6.89
N LYS A 456 20.54 19.12 -7.09
CA LYS A 456 19.94 18.09 -7.96
C LYS A 456 18.47 17.83 -7.65
N ILE A 457 18.11 17.80 -6.37
CA ILE A 457 16.74 17.49 -5.95
C ILE A 457 15.92 18.74 -5.64
N SER A 458 16.53 19.82 -5.12
CA SER A 458 15.80 21.04 -4.77
C SER A 458 15.42 21.90 -5.97
N GLU A 459 16.19 21.85 -7.07
CA GLU A 459 15.90 22.58 -8.31
C GLU A 459 15.08 21.77 -9.31
N TYR A 460 14.86 20.47 -9.06
CA TYR A 460 14.10 19.61 -9.95
C TYR A 460 12.60 19.95 -9.93
N ASP A 461 12.01 20.09 -11.11
CA ASP A 461 10.57 20.27 -11.26
C ASP A 461 9.83 18.93 -11.19
N PHE A 462 9.29 18.61 -10.01
CA PHE A 462 8.47 17.43 -9.79
C PHE A 462 7.08 17.49 -10.47
N GLY A 463 6.72 18.60 -11.11
CA GLY A 463 5.43 18.81 -11.77
C GLY A 463 4.25 18.65 -10.80
N ASP A 464 3.08 18.29 -11.34
CA ASP A 464 1.87 18.07 -10.55
C ASP A 464 1.86 16.70 -9.83
N HIS A 465 2.89 15.88 -10.04
CA HIS A 465 2.99 14.55 -9.43
C HIS A 465 3.28 14.59 -7.92
N TRP A 466 3.72 15.73 -7.39
CA TRP A 466 4.11 15.87 -5.99
C TRP A 466 2.97 15.59 -4.99
N ALA A 467 1.69 15.79 -5.36
CA ALA A 467 0.54 15.56 -4.50
C ALA A 467 -0.74 15.26 -5.30
N GLU A 468 -1.69 14.60 -4.66
CA GLU A 468 -3.10 14.65 -5.05
C GLU A 468 -3.76 15.82 -4.32
N ILE A 469 -4.41 16.71 -5.07
CA ILE A 469 -5.19 17.82 -4.51
C ILE A 469 -6.62 17.70 -5.02
N GLU A 470 -7.59 17.63 -4.12
CA GLU A 470 -9.01 17.50 -4.45
C GLU A 470 -9.83 18.54 -3.69
N GLY A 471 -10.90 19.07 -4.32
CA GLY A 471 -11.76 20.08 -3.71
C GLY A 471 -11.13 21.47 -3.63
N ASP A 472 -11.96 22.46 -3.28
CA ASP A 472 -11.61 23.89 -3.30
C ASP A 472 -11.96 24.65 -2.01
N GLY A 473 -12.42 23.93 -0.98
CA GLY A 473 -12.86 24.49 0.31
C GLY A 473 -11.83 25.34 1.06
N ASP A 474 -12.34 26.13 2.00
CA ASP A 474 -11.60 27.01 2.92
C ASP A 474 -10.96 26.25 4.11
N LEU A 475 -11.48 25.07 4.45
CA LEU A 475 -10.85 24.08 5.31
C LEU A 475 -10.07 23.08 4.46
N ALA A 476 -8.84 22.79 4.86
CA ALA A 476 -8.04 21.71 4.26
C ALA A 476 -7.82 20.53 5.22
N VAL A 477 -7.75 19.33 4.67
CA VAL A 477 -7.20 18.14 5.31
C VAL A 477 -5.91 17.77 4.59
N ILE A 478 -4.82 17.68 5.36
CA ILE A 478 -3.51 17.26 4.85
C ILE A 478 -3.24 15.85 5.39
N THR A 479 -2.96 14.90 4.51
CA THR A 479 -2.72 13.49 4.87
C THR A 479 -1.69 12.89 3.92
N TRP A 480 -1.25 11.67 4.17
CA TRP A 480 -0.37 10.95 3.25
C TRP A 480 -0.54 9.43 3.37
N GLY A 481 0.02 8.70 2.42
CA GLY A 481 0.04 7.24 2.45
C GLY A 481 -1.37 6.63 2.47
N SER A 482 -1.52 5.53 3.20
CA SER A 482 -2.76 4.75 3.29
C SER A 482 -3.94 5.46 3.98
N SER A 483 -3.68 6.55 4.72
CA SER A 483 -4.74 7.38 5.32
C SER A 483 -5.55 8.17 4.28
N THR A 484 -5.01 8.34 3.06
CA THR A 484 -5.64 9.16 2.01
C THR A 484 -7.01 8.63 1.58
N GLY A 485 -7.17 7.32 1.41
CA GLY A 485 -8.43 6.70 0.97
C GLY A 485 -9.59 6.96 1.94
N VAL A 486 -9.34 6.80 3.24
CA VAL A 486 -10.38 7.01 4.27
C VAL A 486 -10.69 8.49 4.50
N VAL A 487 -9.68 9.37 4.40
CA VAL A 487 -9.91 10.82 4.39
C VAL A 487 -10.80 11.21 3.22
N ARG A 488 -10.50 10.74 2.01
CA ARG A 488 -11.31 11.00 0.81
C ARG A 488 -12.77 10.56 1.00
N GLU A 489 -12.99 9.42 1.66
CA GLU A 489 -14.35 8.97 1.97
C GLU A 489 -15.07 9.90 2.96
N ALA A 490 -14.42 10.30 4.05
CA ALA A 490 -14.98 11.26 5.00
C ALA A 490 -15.31 12.61 4.34
N LEU A 491 -14.45 13.09 3.44
CA LEU A 491 -14.68 14.34 2.70
C LEU A 491 -15.87 14.22 1.72
N ARG A 492 -16.07 13.05 1.09
CA ARG A 492 -17.25 12.79 0.27
C ARG A 492 -18.53 12.84 1.10
N GLU A 493 -18.53 12.28 2.31
CA GLU A 493 -19.69 12.37 3.22
C GLU A 493 -20.00 13.81 3.63
N LEU A 494 -18.98 14.60 3.95
CA LEU A 494 -19.12 16.02 4.28
C LEU A 494 -19.60 16.86 3.08
N SER A 495 -19.15 16.53 1.87
CA SER A 495 -19.60 17.17 0.64
C SER A 495 -21.10 16.95 0.39
N VAL A 496 -21.62 15.74 0.67
CA VAL A 496 -23.07 15.46 0.61
C VAL A 496 -23.85 16.31 1.62
N LYS A 497 -23.26 16.65 2.77
CA LYS A 497 -23.82 17.60 3.75
C LYS A 497 -23.62 19.08 3.37
N GLY A 498 -23.08 19.37 2.19
CA GLY A 498 -22.88 20.73 1.68
C GLY A 498 -21.60 21.43 2.16
N ARG A 499 -20.64 20.70 2.75
CA ARG A 499 -19.34 21.26 3.14
C ARG A 499 -18.28 20.97 2.05
N SER A 500 -17.72 22.01 1.44
CA SER A 500 -16.55 21.86 0.56
C SER A 500 -15.28 21.92 1.41
N ILE A 501 -14.42 20.90 1.29
CA ILE A 501 -13.17 20.78 2.02
C ILE A 501 -12.10 20.32 1.05
N ARG A 502 -10.92 20.93 1.13
CA ARG A 502 -9.77 20.59 0.30
C ARG A 502 -8.99 19.41 0.88
N LEU A 503 -8.65 18.43 0.05
CA LEU A 503 -7.68 17.39 0.35
C LEU A 503 -6.32 17.77 -0.23
N ILE A 504 -5.26 17.66 0.56
CA ILE A 504 -3.87 17.72 0.10
C ILE A 504 -3.18 16.44 0.55
N ALA A 505 -2.85 15.56 -0.40
CA ALA A 505 -2.19 14.29 -0.14
C ALA A 505 -0.85 14.20 -0.88
N PRO A 506 0.27 14.62 -0.26
CA PRO A 506 1.58 14.59 -0.90
C PRO A 506 2.04 13.17 -1.21
N ARG A 507 2.48 12.97 -2.46
CA ARG A 507 3.33 11.83 -2.86
C ARG A 507 4.78 12.11 -2.58
N LEU A 508 5.26 13.32 -2.87
CA LEU A 508 6.62 13.75 -2.56
C LEU A 508 6.66 14.24 -1.12
N LEU A 509 7.40 13.52 -0.28
CA LEU A 509 7.60 13.88 1.12
C LEU A 509 8.92 14.62 1.29
N ALA A 510 10.01 14.13 0.68
CA ALA A 510 11.30 14.82 0.64
C ALA A 510 11.89 14.81 -0.79
N PRO A 511 12.52 15.91 -1.25
CA PRO A 511 12.74 17.17 -0.53
C PRO A 511 11.44 17.95 -0.28
N ALA A 512 11.42 18.74 0.80
CA ALA A 512 10.30 19.63 1.08
C ALA A 512 10.11 20.63 -0.06
N SER A 513 8.87 20.95 -0.42
CA SER A 513 8.54 21.95 -1.43
C SER A 513 7.67 23.09 -0.85
N PRO A 514 8.24 24.04 -0.10
CA PRO A 514 7.48 25.09 0.59
C PRO A 514 6.56 25.89 -0.33
N ALA A 515 7.07 26.29 -1.50
CA ALA A 515 6.27 27.05 -2.48
C ALA A 515 5.05 26.27 -3.00
N ARG A 516 5.18 24.96 -3.23
CA ARG A 516 4.06 24.12 -3.70
C ARG A 516 3.01 23.94 -2.61
N MET A 517 3.43 23.70 -1.37
CA MET A 517 2.52 23.61 -0.23
C MET A 517 1.81 24.93 0.03
N ALA A 518 2.52 26.07 -0.01
CA ALA A 518 1.92 27.38 0.14
C ALA A 518 0.86 27.66 -0.94
N ASN A 519 1.15 27.29 -2.19
CA ASN A 519 0.19 27.39 -3.29
C ASN A 519 -1.03 26.46 -3.09
N ALA A 520 -0.82 25.23 -2.62
CA ALA A 520 -1.91 24.29 -2.33
C ALA A 520 -2.82 24.78 -1.19
N LEU A 521 -2.25 25.49 -0.22
CA LEU A 521 -2.94 26.11 0.91
C LEU A 521 -3.45 27.52 0.62
N ALA A 522 -3.29 28.04 -0.60
CA ALA A 522 -3.80 29.36 -0.95
C ALA A 522 -5.33 29.42 -0.77
N GLY A 523 -5.79 30.42 0.00
CA GLY A 523 -7.20 30.60 0.34
C GLY A 523 -7.74 29.65 1.41
N VAL A 524 -6.90 28.78 2.00
CA VAL A 524 -7.29 27.94 3.14
C VAL A 524 -7.22 28.77 4.43
N GLU A 525 -8.31 28.80 5.18
CA GLU A 525 -8.42 29.52 6.47
C GLU A 525 -7.96 28.68 7.66
N ARG A 526 -8.01 27.33 7.55
CA ARG A 526 -7.54 26.39 8.57
C ARG A 526 -7.24 25.02 7.96
N ALA A 527 -6.32 24.26 8.56
CA ALA A 527 -6.00 22.91 8.12
C ALA A 527 -5.97 21.87 9.25
N LEU A 528 -6.30 20.63 8.94
CA LEU A 528 -6.17 19.48 9.85
C LEU A 528 -5.22 18.45 9.24
N VAL A 529 -4.16 18.09 9.96
CA VAL A 529 -3.24 17.02 9.55
C VAL A 529 -3.72 15.69 10.13
N ILE A 530 -3.92 14.68 9.27
CA ILE A 530 -4.34 13.34 9.68
C ILE A 530 -3.25 12.34 9.32
N GLU A 531 -2.81 11.55 10.30
CA GLU A 531 -1.77 10.54 10.10
C GLU A 531 -1.88 9.37 11.09
N LEU A 532 -1.32 8.22 10.71
CA LEU A 532 -1.27 7.02 11.56
C LEU A 532 0.09 6.88 12.25
N SER A 533 0.51 7.92 12.97
CA SER A 533 1.70 7.92 13.81
C SER A 533 1.37 8.47 15.20
N HIS A 534 1.88 7.84 16.27
CA HIS A 534 1.58 8.29 17.64
C HIS A 534 2.08 9.72 17.93
N SER A 535 3.26 10.05 17.42
CA SER A 535 3.95 11.30 17.71
C SER A 535 3.63 12.43 16.74
N GLY A 536 2.77 12.21 15.73
CA GLY A 536 2.51 13.22 14.70
C GLY A 536 3.75 13.55 13.85
N GLN A 537 4.48 12.52 13.35
CA GLN A 537 5.72 12.73 12.61
C GLN A 537 5.54 13.66 11.40
N PHE A 538 4.46 13.45 10.64
CA PHE A 538 4.18 14.25 9.46
C PHE A 538 3.76 15.67 9.84
N TYR A 539 2.95 15.85 10.88
CA TYR A 539 2.62 17.17 11.40
C TYR A 539 3.87 17.96 11.82
N HIS A 540 4.80 17.32 12.54
CA HIS A 540 6.05 17.98 12.94
C HIS A 540 6.98 18.25 11.76
N TYR A 541 7.04 17.35 10.80
CA TYR A 541 7.75 17.56 9.53
C TYR A 541 7.21 18.80 8.80
N LEU A 542 5.88 18.91 8.68
CA LEU A 542 5.22 20.06 8.06
C LEU A 542 5.56 21.37 8.79
N LYS A 543 5.48 21.38 10.13
CA LYS A 543 5.83 22.56 10.95
C LYS A 543 7.31 22.94 10.87
N GLY A 544 8.20 21.98 10.61
CA GLY A 544 9.64 22.20 10.51
C GLY A 544 10.08 22.79 9.17
N TYR A 545 9.42 22.43 8.07
CA TYR A 545 9.85 22.81 6.71
C TYR A 545 8.95 23.84 6.02
N PHE A 546 7.71 24.03 6.48
CA PHE A 546 6.72 24.80 5.77
C PHE A 546 6.22 25.96 6.63
N GLU A 547 6.21 27.16 6.05
CA GLU A 547 5.43 28.26 6.58
C GLU A 547 3.95 28.00 6.25
N LEU A 548 3.24 27.41 7.21
CA LEU A 548 1.82 27.11 7.06
C LEU A 548 1.01 28.41 7.21
N PRO A 549 0.30 28.89 6.16
CA PRO A 549 -0.30 30.22 6.13
C PRO A 549 -1.58 30.34 6.97
N CYS A 550 -2.01 29.26 7.62
CA CYS A 550 -3.24 29.18 8.40
C CYS A 550 -3.02 28.39 9.70
N PRO A 551 -3.94 28.49 10.68
CA PRO A 551 -3.96 27.61 11.84
C PRO A 551 -4.06 26.14 11.42
N VAL A 552 -3.14 25.33 11.95
CA VAL A 552 -3.06 23.89 11.65
C VAL A 552 -3.13 23.08 12.94
N ALA A 553 -4.06 22.13 12.98
CA ALA A 553 -4.18 21.13 14.03
C ALA A 553 -3.71 19.75 13.54
N SER A 554 -3.45 18.85 14.48
CA SER A 554 -3.10 17.45 14.19
C SER A 554 -4.12 16.52 14.82
N TYR A 555 -4.59 15.55 14.03
CA TYR A 555 -5.29 14.37 14.49
C TYR A 555 -4.46 13.14 14.14
N CYS A 556 -3.64 12.71 15.10
CA CYS A 556 -2.73 11.59 14.95
C CYS A 556 -3.06 10.48 15.95
N ARG A 557 -2.85 9.22 15.55
CA ARG A 557 -2.92 8.08 16.46
C ARG A 557 -1.94 6.99 16.06
N ALA A 558 -1.56 6.15 17.02
CA ALA A 558 -0.78 4.96 16.75
C ALA A 558 -1.57 3.95 15.89
N GLY A 559 -0.86 3.08 15.18
CA GLY A 559 -1.45 1.84 14.70
C GLY A 559 -1.90 0.96 15.88
N PRO A 560 -2.51 -0.21 15.62
CA PRO A 560 -2.62 -0.91 14.34
C PRO A 560 -3.95 -0.68 13.58
N LEU A 561 -4.91 0.00 14.21
CA LEU A 561 -6.26 0.13 13.67
C LEU A 561 -6.28 1.29 12.66
N PRO A 562 -6.76 1.11 11.42
CA PRO A 562 -6.97 2.24 10.51
C PRO A 562 -8.12 3.14 10.99
N TYR A 563 -8.14 4.38 10.52
CA TYR A 563 -9.29 5.26 10.71
C TYR A 563 -10.54 4.70 10.00
N ARG A 564 -11.71 5.16 10.45
CA ARG A 564 -12.99 5.02 9.75
C ARG A 564 -13.49 6.39 9.31
N ALA A 565 -14.31 6.46 8.28
CA ALA A 565 -14.76 7.73 7.72
C ALA A 565 -15.59 8.53 8.74
N ALA A 566 -16.51 7.91 9.49
CA ALA A 566 -17.37 8.61 10.44
C ALA A 566 -16.57 9.23 11.61
N GLU A 567 -15.50 8.55 12.04
CA GLU A 567 -14.56 9.09 13.02
C GLU A 567 -13.93 10.38 12.48
N LEU A 568 -13.41 10.36 11.25
CA LEU A 568 -12.77 11.52 10.64
C LEU A 568 -13.76 12.65 10.34
N VAL A 569 -14.98 12.34 9.89
CA VAL A 569 -16.07 13.32 9.73
C VAL A 569 -16.26 14.11 11.01
N SER A 570 -16.38 13.40 12.14
CA SER A 570 -16.59 14.02 13.45
C SER A 570 -15.41 14.92 13.85
N GLN A 571 -14.17 14.47 13.63
CA GLN A 571 -12.98 15.26 13.95
C GLN A 571 -12.84 16.51 13.07
N ILE A 572 -13.15 16.40 11.78
CA ILE A 572 -13.12 17.51 10.84
C ILE A 572 -14.20 18.54 11.19
N GLU A 573 -15.43 18.10 11.51
CA GLU A 573 -16.51 18.99 11.99
C GLU A 573 -16.09 19.70 13.29
N ASN A 574 -15.56 18.97 14.27
CA ASN A 574 -15.06 19.56 15.53
C ASN A 574 -13.98 20.63 15.30
N TRP A 575 -13.03 20.37 14.40
CA TRP A 575 -11.99 21.35 14.06
C TRP A 575 -12.55 22.56 13.31
N SER A 576 -13.53 22.35 12.43
CA SER A 576 -14.19 23.44 11.70
C SER A 576 -14.92 24.42 12.63
N GLU A 577 -15.43 23.94 13.76
CA GLU A 577 -16.20 24.72 14.74
C GLU A 577 -15.34 25.23 15.90
N SER A 578 -14.09 24.78 16.00
CA SER A 578 -13.17 25.22 17.04
C SER A 578 -12.80 26.71 16.87
N PRO A 579 -12.70 27.49 17.98
CA PRO A 579 -12.21 28.86 17.93
C PRO A 579 -10.78 28.90 17.38
N LEU A 580 -10.50 29.83 16.46
CA LEU A 580 -9.13 30.11 16.03
C LEU A 580 -8.40 30.78 17.19
N SER A 581 -7.46 30.06 17.83
CA SER A 581 -6.64 30.55 18.94
C SER A 581 -5.47 31.39 18.46
#